data_AF-A0A7J4CTU8-F1
#
_entry.id   AF-A0A7J4CTU8-F1
#
_cell.length_a   1.000
_cell.length_b   1.000
_cell.length_c   1.000
_cell.angle_alpha   90.00
_cell.angle_beta   90.00
_cell.angle_gamma   90.00
#
_symmetry.space_group_name_H-M   'P 1'
#
loop_
_entity.id
_entity.type
_entity.pdbx_description
1 polymer ?
#
loop_
_entity_poly.entity_id
_entity_poly.type
_entity_poly.pdbx_seq_one_letter_code
_entity_poly.pdbx_strand_id
1 'polypeptide(L)' 'MAEAWLRELMRIVVRKYGLSALALETIEKSSSSLLGDRAGMELDLWLENLFRQGKLVKVHGGDRTGYGPNPKWLDSRM' A
#
# COMPACT_ATOMS: atom_id res chain seq x y z
N MET A 1 0.06 6.70 -12.44
CA MET A 1 0.63 5.35 -12.66
C MET A 1 0.94 4.65 -11.34
N ALA A 2 1.73 5.24 -10.43
CA ALA A 2 2.07 4.64 -9.12
C ALA A 2 0.85 4.30 -8.24
N GLU A 3 -0.11 5.21 -8.08
CA GLU A 3 -1.31 4.94 -7.26
C GLU A 3 -2.20 3.83 -7.85
N ALA A 4 -2.30 3.75 -9.19
CA ALA A 4 -3.05 2.70 -9.86
C ALA A 4 -2.43 1.32 -9.64
N TRP A 5 -1.09 1.24 -9.66
CA TRP A 5 -0.37 0.02 -9.30
C TRP A 5 -0.64 -0.39 -7.86
N LEU A 6 -0.50 0.53 -6.89
CA LEU A 6 -0.75 0.22 -5.48
C LEU A 6 -2.20 -0.23 -5.27
N ARG A 7 -3.15 0.41 -5.94
CA ARG A 7 -4.57 0.02 -5.88
C ARG A 7 -4.79 -1.39 -6.39
N GLU A 8 -4.14 -1.77 -7.50
CA GLU A 8 -4.23 -3.14 -8.01
C GLU A 8 -3.58 -4.15 -7.07
N LEU A 9 -2.41 -3.82 -6.50
CA LEU A 9 -1.78 -4.63 -5.45
C LEU A 9 -2.75 -4.87 -4.28
N MET A 10 -3.35 -3.81 -3.75
CA MET A 10 -4.31 -3.91 -2.64
C MET A 10 -5.56 -4.72 -3.02
N ARG A 11 -6.03 -4.59 -4.26
CA ARG A 11 -7.16 -5.39 -4.77
C ARG A 11 -6.83 -6.88 -4.78
N ILE A 12 -5.63 -7.25 -5.24
CA ILE A 12 -5.14 -8.63 -5.24
C ILE A 12 -5.01 -9.14 -3.79
N VAL A 13 -4.39 -8.36 -2.90
CA VAL A 13 -4.18 -8.71 -1.49
C VAL A 13 -5.49 -9.04 -0.79
N VAL A 14 -6.50 -8.18 -0.94
CA VAL A 14 -7.82 -8.38 -0.32
C VAL A 14 -8.57 -9.52 -1.00
N ARG A 15 -8.70 -9.51 -2.33
CA ARG A 15 -9.62 -10.42 -3.04
C ARG A 15 -9.05 -11.82 -3.27
N LYS A 16 -7.73 -11.94 -3.43
CA LYS A 16 -7.08 -13.22 -3.70
C LYS A 16 -6.52 -13.86 -2.45
N TYR A 17 -5.97 -13.07 -1.53
CA TYR A 17 -5.28 -13.58 -0.35
C TYR A 17 -6.05 -13.35 0.97
N GLY A 18 -7.16 -12.59 0.96
CA GLY A 18 -7.96 -12.35 2.16
C GLY A 18 -7.26 -11.49 3.22
N LEU A 19 -6.15 -10.83 2.87
CA LEU A 19 -5.38 -10.01 3.79
C LEU A 19 -5.93 -8.58 3.82
N SER A 20 -5.99 -7.99 5.00
CA SER A 20 -6.46 -6.61 5.19
C SER A 20 -5.36 -5.56 5.06
N ALA A 21 -4.09 -5.96 5.15
CA ALA A 21 -2.93 -5.09 5.04
C ALA A 21 -1.67 -5.86 4.59
N LEU A 22 -0.70 -5.13 4.06
CA LEU A 22 0.65 -5.62 3.80
C LEU A 22 1.67 -4.86 4.68
N ALA A 23 2.69 -5.56 5.16
CA ALA A 23 3.86 -4.91 5.78
C ALA A 23 4.58 -4.01 4.76
N LEU A 24 5.15 -2.90 5.22
CA LEU A 24 5.91 -1.96 4.37
C LEU A 24 6.96 -2.70 3.52
N GLU A 25 7.76 -3.56 4.15
CA GLU A 25 8.78 -4.39 3.50
C GLU A 25 8.24 -5.24 2.33
N THR A 26 6.99 -5.69 2.43
CA THR A 26 6.36 -6.49 1.37
C THR A 26 5.93 -5.60 0.21
N ILE A 27 5.43 -4.40 0.51
CA ILE A 27 5.09 -3.39 -0.50
C ILE A 27 6.36 -2.95 -1.23
N GLU A 28 7.44 -2.66 -0.51
CA GLU A 28 8.76 -2.34 -1.06
C GLU A 28 9.26 -3.42 -2.02
N LYS A 29 9.26 -4.68 -1.59
CA LYS A 29 9.68 -5.82 -2.43
C LYS A 29 8.83 -5.95 -3.70
N SER A 30 7.53 -5.70 -3.60
CA SER A 30 6.63 -5.74 -4.77
C SER A 30 6.82 -4.55 -5.73
N SER A 31 7.44 -3.47 -5.25
CA SER A 31 7.65 -2.22 -5.97
C SER A 31 9.02 -2.12 -6.63
N SER A 32 9.98 -2.99 -6.29
CA SER A 32 11.38 -2.84 -6.73
C SER A 32 11.54 -2.89 -8.25
N SER A 33 10.63 -3.57 -8.95
CA SER A 33 10.58 -3.60 -10.42
C SER A 33 9.97 -2.33 -11.06
N LEU A 34 9.26 -1.51 -10.27
CA LEU A 34 8.54 -0.30 -10.72
C LEU A 34 9.18 1.01 -10.24
N LEU A 35 9.84 0.99 -9.09
CA LEU A 35 10.36 2.19 -8.42
C LEU A 35 11.88 2.37 -8.57
N GLY A 36 12.63 1.33 -8.98
CA GLY A 36 14.09 1.41 -9.07
C GLY A 36 14.72 1.82 -7.72
N ASP A 37 15.58 2.85 -7.74
CA ASP A 37 16.27 3.38 -6.55
C ASP A 37 15.38 4.22 -5.61
N ARG A 38 14.08 4.39 -5.90
CA ARG A 38 13.13 5.14 -5.05
C ARG A 38 12.61 4.33 -3.84
N ALA A 39 13.32 3.27 -3.46
CA ALA A 39 12.95 2.40 -2.34
C ALA A 39 13.37 3.00 -0.98
N GLY A 40 12.66 2.65 0.10
CA GLY A 40 12.93 3.14 1.45
C GLY A 40 12.10 4.38 1.82
N MET A 41 12.76 5.44 2.32
CA MET A 41 12.09 6.60 2.92
C MET A 41 11.07 7.29 2.00
N GLU A 42 11.34 7.35 0.70
CA GLU A 42 10.41 7.95 -0.28
C GLU A 42 9.10 7.17 -0.37
N LEU A 43 9.17 5.83 -0.37
CA LEU A 43 7.98 4.99 -0.38
C LEU A 43 7.18 5.15 0.92
N ASP A 44 7.84 5.16 2.07
CA ASP A 44 7.17 5.32 3.36
C ASP A 44 6.45 6.67 3.45
N LEU A 45 7.12 7.77 3.06
CA LEU A 45 6.50 9.10 3.00
C LEU A 45 5.31 9.16 2.05
N TRP A 46 5.39 8.47 0.91
CA TRP A 46 4.30 8.41 -0.04
C TRP A 46 3.10 7.63 0.50
N LEU A 47 3.33 6.48 1.14
CA LEU A 47 2.27 5.70 1.79
C LEU A 47 1.64 6.45 2.96
N GLU A 48 2.43 7.18 3.74
CA GLU A 48 1.96 8.09 4.78
C GLU A 48 1.08 9.22 4.23
N ASN A 49 1.42 9.76 3.07
CA ASN A 49 0.59 10.76 2.40
C ASN A 49 -0.76 10.16 1.96
N LEU A 50 -0.77 8.93 1.42
CA LEU A 50 -2.02 8.25 1.06
C LEU A 50 -2.87 7.88 2.28
N PHE A 51 -2.23 7.50 3.40
CA PHE A 51 -2.91 7.31 4.67
C PHE A 51 -3.56 8.63 5.14
N ARG A 52 -2.82 9.75 5.12
CA ARG A 52 -3.36 11.07 5.49
C ARG A 52 -4.50 11.54 4.58
N GLN A 53 -4.51 11.12 3.33
CA GLN A 53 -5.63 11.35 2.39
C GLN A 53 -6.84 10.42 2.61
N GLY A 54 -6.77 9.51 3.58
CA GLY A 54 -7.84 8.53 3.86
C GLY A 54 -7.95 7.41 2.83
N LYS A 55 -6.94 7.27 1.94
CA LYS A 55 -6.91 6.24 0.90
C LYS A 55 -6.43 4.89 1.44
N LEU A 56 -5.52 4.93 2.40
CA LEU A 56 -5.02 3.76 3.11
C LEU A 56 -5.44 3.81 4.58
N VAL A 57 -5.36 2.64 5.22
CA VAL A 57 -5.34 2.49 6.68
C VAL A 57 -3.94 2.06 7.10
N LYS A 58 -3.42 2.63 8.19
CA LYS A 58 -2.14 2.24 8.77
C LYS A 58 -2.38 1.23 9.90
N VAL A 59 -1.69 0.10 9.86
CA VAL A 59 -1.78 -0.98 10.85
C VAL A 59 -0.45 -1.14 11.54
N HIS A 60 -0.46 -1.22 12.86
CA HIS A 60 0.71 -1.53 13.67
C HIS A 60 0.56 -2.94 14.25
N GLY A 61 1.56 -3.79 14.04
CA GLY A 61 1.57 -5.17 14.53
C GLY A 61 2.94 -5.56 15.07
N GLY A 62 3.04 -5.67 16.39
CA GLY A 62 4.34 -5.70 17.06
C GLY A 62 5.13 -4.44 16.72
N ASP A 63 6.39 -4.59 16.32
CA ASP A 63 7.27 -3.48 15.92
C ASP A 63 7.18 -3.12 14.43
N ARG A 64 6.18 -3.64 13.70
CA ARG A 64 6.07 -3.45 12.25
C ARG A 64 4.88 -2.58 11.86
N THR A 65 5.11 -1.75 10.85
CA THR A 65 4.10 -0.94 10.17
C THR A 65 3.65 -1.64 8.88
N GLY A 66 2.33 -1.62 8.65
CA GLY A 66 1.73 -2.05 7.39
C GLY A 66 0.63 -1.11 6.93
N TYR A 67 0.24 -1.26 5.66
CA TYR A 67 -0.80 -0.47 5.03
C TYR A 67 -1.85 -1.39 4.40
N GLY A 68 -3.11 -1.06 4.64
CA GLY A 68 -4.27 -1.66 3.99
C GLY A 68 -5.05 -0.63 3.19
N PRO A 69 -5.92 -1.05 2.26
CA PRO A 69 -6.77 -0.11 1.53
C PRO A 69 -7.93 0.38 2.41
N ASN A 70 -8.30 1.66 2.30
CA ASN A 70 -9.64 2.08 2.68
C ASN A 70 -10.64 1.47 1.68
N PRO A 71 -11.71 0.77 2.12
CA PRO A 71 -12.68 0.15 1.20
C PRO A 71 -13.28 1.14 0.18
N LYS A 72 -13.60 2.37 0.62
CA LYS A 72 -14.17 3.40 -0.27
C LYS A 72 -13.18 3.83 -1.35
N TRP A 73 -11.90 3.95 -0.98
CA TRP A 73 -10.85 4.25 -1.96
C TRP A 73 -10.68 3.09 -2.91
N LEU A 74 -10.67 1.84 -2.44
CA LEU A 74 -10.48 0.67 -3.30
C LEU A 74 -11.59 0.52 -4.34
N ASP A 75 -12.84 0.79 -3.94
CA ASP A 75 -14.03 0.62 -4.79
C ASP A 75 -14.34 1.85 -5.68
N SER A 76 -13.68 3.00 -5.48
CA SER A 76 -13.90 4.18 -6.31
C SER A 76 -13.47 3.90 -7.77
N ARG A 77 -14.40 4.01 -8.73
CA ARG A 77 -14.04 3.99 -10.15
C ARG A 77 -13.26 5.26 -10.49
N MET A 78 -12.09 5.09 -11.13
CA MET A 78 -11.40 6.20 -11.81
C MET A 78 -12.15 6.55 -13.09
#